data_AF-A0A947BVD6-F1
#
_entry.id   AF-A0A947BVD6-F1
#
_cell.length_a   1.000
_cell.length_b   1.000
_cell.length_c   1.000
_cell.angle_alpha   90.00
_cell.angle_beta   90.00
_cell.angle_gamma   90.00
#
_symmetry.space_group_name_H-M   'P 1'
#
loop_
_entity.id
_entity.type
_entity.pdbx_description
1 polymer ?
#
loop_
_entity_poly.entity_id
_entity_poly.type
_entity_poly.pdbx_seq_one_letter_code
_entity_poly.pdbx_strand_id
1 'polypeptide(L)'
;MSIGIVMVGIVASLVTSRLYAHDFWIEPTNFRPAVGDEVGLVLRVGEDLSGDRLPYINDWFSDYRVVAPDGARPVTGLMGDDPAGHFEALQPGVHVIG
;
A
#
# COMPACT_ATOMS: atom_id res chain seq x y z
N MET A 1 5.15 31.09 -40.00
CA MET A 1 5.31 30.89 -38.55
C MET A 1 4.51 29.67 -38.12
N SER A 2 4.92 28.46 -38.54
CA SER A 2 4.12 27.23 -38.27
C SER A 2 4.96 25.96 -38.18
N ILE A 3 6.05 25.83 -38.94
CA ILE A 3 6.91 24.63 -38.92
C ILE A 3 7.72 24.53 -37.63
N GLY A 4 8.26 25.64 -37.12
CA GLY A 4 9.06 25.65 -35.89
C GLY A 4 8.27 25.22 -34.65
N ILE A 5 6.99 25.59 -34.57
CA ILE A 5 6.10 25.22 -33.46
C ILE A 5 5.78 23.73 -33.51
N VAL A 6 5.51 23.18 -34.71
CA VAL A 6 5.26 21.75 -34.90
C VAL A 6 6.49 20.92 -34.53
N MET A 7 7.68 21.35 -34.94
CA MET A 7 8.94 20.65 -34.60
C MET A 7 9.23 20.67 -33.10
N VAL A 8 9.01 21.81 -32.42
CA VAL A 8 9.16 21.90 -30.96
C VAL A 8 8.15 21.00 -30.24
N GLY A 9 6.89 20.96 -30.71
CA GLY A 9 5.88 20.06 -30.17
C GLY A 9 6.24 18.58 -30.33
N ILE A 10 6.75 18.18 -31.50
CA ILE A 10 7.21 16.81 -31.77
C ILE A 10 8.37 16.44 -30.85
N VAL A 11 9.39 17.30 -30.74
CA VAL A 11 10.55 17.05 -29.87
C VAL A 11 10.12 16.99 -28.40
N ALA A 12 9.24 17.87 -27.93
CA ALA A 12 8.73 17.85 -26.56
C ALA A 12 7.93 16.56 -26.25
N SER A 13 7.17 16.04 -27.22
CA SER A 13 6.43 14.78 -27.06
C SER A 13 7.30 13.53 -27.06
N LEU A 14 8.54 13.61 -27.59
CA LEU A 14 9.52 12.52 -27.59
C LEU A 14 10.34 12.46 -26.30
N VAL A 15 10.28 13.50 -25.45
CA VAL A 15 10.95 13.56 -24.15
C VAL A 15 9.92 13.33 -23.04
N THR A 16 9.26 12.17 -23.04
CA THR A 16 8.45 11.75 -21.90
C THR A 16 9.38 11.23 -20.81
N SER A 17 9.51 11.97 -19.70
CA SER A 17 10.14 11.43 -18.49
C SER A 17 9.31 10.26 -17.96
N ARG A 18 9.97 9.15 -17.58
CA ARG A 18 9.29 8.10 -16.81
C ARG A 18 8.83 8.73 -15.51
N LEU A 19 7.52 8.77 -15.31
CA LEU A 19 6.94 9.15 -14.03
C LEU A 19 7.19 7.97 -13.09
N TYR A 20 8.15 8.11 -12.17
CA TYR A 20 8.37 7.16 -11.07
C TYR A 20 7.20 7.28 -10.10
N ALA A 21 6.07 6.67 -10.47
CA ALA A 21 5.00 6.44 -9.52
C ALA A 21 5.48 5.32 -8.60
N HIS A 22 5.63 5.63 -7.32
CA HIS A 22 5.93 4.60 -6.34
C HIS A 22 4.74 3.64 -6.24
N ASP A 23 5.04 2.34 -6.21
CA ASP A 23 4.11 1.30 -5.82
C ASP A 23 3.80 1.46 -4.33
N PHE A 24 2.53 1.24 -3.99
CA PHE A 24 2.07 1.12 -2.61
C PHE A 24 1.63 -0.31 -2.35
N TRP A 25 2.03 -0.88 -1.22
CA TRP A 25 1.58 -2.20 -0.81
C TRP A 25 1.54 -2.36 0.71
N ILE A 26 0.80 -3.39 1.13
CA ILE A 26 0.66 -3.82 2.53
C ILE A 26 1.45 -5.14 2.68
N GLU A 27 2.47 -5.14 3.53
CA GLU A 27 3.29 -6.31 3.82
C GLU A 27 2.98 -6.84 5.23
N PRO A 28 2.44 -8.06 5.38
CA PRO A 28 2.23 -8.65 6.69
C PRO A 28 3.56 -9.09 7.31
N THR A 29 3.68 -8.99 8.63
CA THR A 29 4.84 -9.52 9.38
C THR A 29 4.95 -11.04 9.28
N ASN A 30 3.84 -11.72 8.99
CA ASN A 30 3.78 -13.15 8.71
C ASN A 30 2.77 -13.43 7.58
N PHE A 31 3.23 -14.00 6.47
CA PHE A 31 2.39 -14.39 5.34
C PHE A 31 1.59 -15.69 5.57
N ARG A 32 1.93 -16.45 6.61
CA ARG A 32 1.29 -17.73 6.96
C ARG A 32 1.11 -17.82 8.50
N PRO A 33 0.30 -16.92 9.08
CA PRO A 33 0.02 -16.97 10.51
C PRO A 33 -0.73 -18.25 10.88
N ALA A 34 -0.45 -18.76 12.08
CA ALA A 34 -1.31 -19.75 12.72
C ALA A 34 -2.58 -19.08 13.26
N VAL A 35 -3.60 -19.89 13.55
CA VAL A 35 -4.81 -19.39 14.21
C VAL A 35 -4.46 -18.87 15.60
N GLY A 36 -4.86 -17.63 15.90
CA GLY A 36 -4.56 -16.93 17.15
C GLY A 36 -3.30 -16.07 17.12
N ASP A 37 -2.52 -16.09 16.03
CA ASP A 37 -1.36 -15.20 15.89
C ASP A 37 -1.82 -13.75 15.67
N GLU A 38 -1.09 -12.81 16.29
CA GLU A 38 -1.16 -11.40 15.91
C GLU A 38 -0.30 -11.16 14.66
N VAL A 39 -0.87 -10.44 13.68
CA VAL A 39 -0.20 -10.09 12.43
C VAL A 39 -0.13 -8.57 12.32
N GLY A 40 1.10 -8.04 12.27
CA GLY A 40 1.36 -6.63 11.99
C GLY A 40 1.30 -6.36 10.49
N LEU A 41 0.83 -5.18 10.11
CA LEU A 41 0.68 -4.76 8.72
C LEU A 41 1.60 -3.58 8.44
N VAL A 42 2.63 -3.79 7.62
CA VAL A 42 3.59 -2.77 7.24
C VAL A 42 3.14 -2.13 5.94
N LEU A 43 2.82 -0.84 5.97
CA LEU A 43 2.53 -0.09 4.76
C LEU A 43 3.86 0.33 4.12
N ARG A 44 3.97 0.19 2.80
CA ARG A 44 5.18 0.53 2.06
C ARG A 44 4.90 1.35 0.83
N VAL A 45 5.86 2.23 0.51
CA VAL A 45 5.92 3.00 -0.73
C VAL A 45 7.31 2.86 -1.32
N GLY A 46 7.41 2.44 -2.59
CA GLY A 46 8.68 2.15 -3.23
C GLY A 46 8.54 1.59 -4.64
N GLU A 47 9.54 0.86 -5.12
CA GLU A 47 9.52 0.17 -6.42
C GLU A 47 10.37 -1.11 -6.33
N ASP A 48 10.15 -2.07 -7.22
CA ASP A 48 10.91 -3.34 -7.25
C ASP A 48 10.91 -4.10 -5.89
N LEU A 49 9.81 -3.99 -5.13
CA LEU A 49 9.65 -4.53 -3.77
C LEU A 49 10.66 -3.98 -2.74
N SER A 50 11.26 -2.83 -3.03
CA SER A 50 12.10 -2.06 -2.12
C SER A 50 11.44 -0.72 -1.84
N GLY A 51 11.11 -0.45 -0.58
CA GLY A 51 10.38 0.76 -0.23
C GLY A 51 10.44 1.12 1.24
N ASP A 52 10.18 2.40 1.50
CA ASP A 52 10.11 2.96 2.84
C ASP A 52 8.85 2.48 3.55
N ARG A 53 8.96 2.36 4.87
CA ARG A 53 7.83 2.02 5.74
C ARG A 53 7.04 3.28 6.05
N LEU A 54 5.72 3.16 6.02
CA LEU A 54 4.80 4.24 6.36
C LEU A 54 4.14 3.96 7.72
N PRO A 55 3.95 4.99 8.57
CA PRO A 55 3.27 4.85 9.85
C PRO A 55 1.74 4.76 9.69
N TYR A 56 1.06 4.34 10.76
CA TYR A 56 -0.39 4.40 10.86
C TYR A 56 -0.86 5.85 11.04
N ILE A 57 -1.47 6.42 10.01
CA ILE A 57 -2.02 7.78 10.05
C ILE A 57 -3.50 7.71 9.72
N ASN A 58 -4.35 7.97 10.71
CA ASN A 58 -5.81 7.81 10.60
C ASN A 58 -6.39 8.47 9.34
N ASP A 59 -5.92 9.68 9.04
CA ASP A 59 -6.44 10.49 7.93
C ASP A 59 -6.04 9.98 6.53
N TRP A 60 -5.14 8.98 6.45
CA TRP A 60 -4.76 8.35 5.17
C TRP A 60 -5.73 7.26 4.73
N PHE A 61 -6.59 6.79 5.62
CA PHE A 61 -7.49 5.66 5.37
C PHE A 61 -8.93 6.13 5.22
N SER A 62 -9.57 5.76 4.11
CA SER A 62 -11.03 5.88 3.96
C SER A 62 -11.76 4.61 4.41
N ASP A 63 -11.12 3.46 4.18
CA ASP A 63 -11.48 2.13 4.67
C ASP A 63 -10.15 1.40 4.86
N TYR A 64 -9.89 0.86 6.05
CA TYR A 64 -8.71 0.04 6.32
C TYR A 64 -9.08 -1.11 7.26
N ARG A 65 -9.22 -2.29 6.68
CA ARG A 65 -9.85 -3.43 7.33
C ARG A 65 -9.24 -4.74 6.88
N VAL A 66 -9.46 -5.75 7.72
CA VAL A 66 -9.25 -7.15 7.35
C VAL A 66 -10.61 -7.80 7.15
N VAL A 67 -10.75 -8.51 6.03
CA VAL A 67 -11.89 -9.35 5.69
C VAL A 67 -11.47 -10.80 5.88
N ALA A 68 -12.11 -11.46 6.83
CA ALA A 68 -11.91 -12.86 7.18
C ALA A 68 -13.19 -13.66 6.88
N PRO A 69 -13.17 -15.00 6.99
CA PRO A 69 -14.34 -15.84 6.74
C PRO A 69 -15.57 -15.52 7.61
N ASP A 70 -15.36 -14.97 8.81
CA ASP A 70 -16.41 -14.58 9.75
C ASP A 70 -16.86 -13.11 9.60
N GLY A 71 -16.19 -12.33 8.75
CA GLY A 71 -16.61 -10.98 8.40
C GLY A 71 -15.46 -9.99 8.28
N ALA A 72 -15.83 -8.72 8.09
CA ALA A 72 -14.90 -7.61 8.01
C ALA A 72 -14.78 -6.90 9.36
N ARG A 73 -13.56 -6.53 9.74
CA ARG A 73 -13.25 -5.76 10.95
C ARG A 73 -12.14 -4.75 10.67
N PRO A 74 -12.14 -3.59 11.34
CA PRO A 74 -11.09 -2.59 11.14
C PRO A 74 -9.72 -3.15 11.54
N VAL A 75 -8.68 -2.72 10.84
CA VAL A 75 -7.31 -2.87 11.33
C VAL A 75 -7.13 -1.91 12.51
N THR A 76 -6.54 -2.38 13.61
CA THR A 76 -6.32 -1.58 14.81
C THR A 76 -4.90 -1.04 14.84
N GLY A 77 -4.73 0.25 15.14
CA GLY A 77 -3.43 0.89 15.35
C GLY A 77 -3.59 2.24 16.04
N LEU A 78 -2.49 2.78 16.58
CA LEU A 78 -2.40 4.13 17.13
C LEU A 78 -1.69 5.06 16.15
N MET A 79 -2.01 6.35 16.24
CA MET A 79 -1.40 7.38 15.40
C MET A 79 0.14 7.34 15.52
N GLY A 80 0.81 7.09 14.40
CA GLY A 80 2.27 7.00 14.31
C GLY A 80 2.87 5.59 14.42
N ASP A 81 2.06 4.55 14.66
CA ASP A 81 2.57 3.18 14.81
C ASP A 81 3.26 2.64 13.54
N ASP A 82 4.32 1.88 13.74
CA ASP A 82 4.97 1.03 12.71
C ASP A 82 5.31 -0.33 13.36
N PRO A 83 4.67 -1.46 12.99
CA PRO A 83 3.75 -1.66 11.87
C PRO A 83 2.50 -0.79 11.93
N ALA A 84 2.02 -0.39 10.76
CA ALA A 84 0.87 0.48 10.58
C ALA A 84 -0.44 -0.29 10.77
N GLY A 85 -0.63 -0.77 11.99
CA GLY A 85 -1.77 -1.53 12.45
C GLY A 85 -1.54 -3.04 12.51
N HIS A 86 -2.46 -3.72 13.17
CA HIS A 86 -2.39 -5.13 13.50
C HIS A 86 -3.77 -5.78 13.42
N PHE A 87 -3.79 -7.10 13.29
CA PHE A 87 -5.00 -7.90 13.40
C PHE A 87 -4.68 -9.29 13.97
N GLU A 88 -5.60 -9.88 14.74
CA GLU A 88 -5.48 -11.28 15.18
C GLU A 88 -6.08 -12.25 14.13
N ALA A 89 -5.35 -13.29 13.75
CA ALA A 89 -5.81 -14.29 12.79
C ALA A 89 -6.69 -15.36 13.47
N LEU A 90 -7.93 -14.98 13.82
CA LEU A 90 -8.81 -15.83 14.65
C LEU A 90 -9.50 -16.97 13.89
N GLN A 91 -9.64 -16.85 12.58
CA GLN A 91 -10.26 -17.87 11.74
C GLN A 91 -9.22 -18.59 10.88
N PRO A 92 -9.41 -19.87 10.55
CA PRO A 92 -8.63 -20.48 9.48
C PRO A 92 -9.07 -19.93 8.11
N GLY A 93 -8.14 -19.80 7.17
CA GLY A 93 -8.43 -19.45 5.78
C GLY A 93 -7.82 -18.13 5.32
N VAL A 94 -8.27 -17.64 4.16
CA VAL A 94 -7.75 -16.42 3.54
C VAL A 94 -8.27 -15.20 4.28
N HIS A 95 -7.35 -14.29 4.62
CA HIS A 95 -7.65 -12.95 5.09
C HIS A 95 -7.24 -11.96 4.01
N VAL A 96 -8.15 -11.06 3.65
CA VAL A 96 -7.89 -9.99 2.68
C VAL A 96 -7.77 -8.67 3.44
N ILE A 97 -6.70 -7.92 3.19
CA ILE A 97 -6.44 -6.63 3.84
C ILE A 97 -6.49 -5.54 2.77
N GLY A 98 -7.15 -4.42 3.09
CA GLY A 98 -7.25 -3.27 2.19
C GLY A 98 -7.90 -2.08 2.87
#